data_AF-A0A498HJ45-F1
#
_entry.id   AF-A0A498HJ45-F1
#
_cell.length_a   1.000
_cell.length_b   1.000
_cell.length_c   1.000
_cell.angle_alpha   90.00
_cell.angle_beta   90.00
_cell.angle_gamma   90.00
#
_symmetry.space_group_name_H-M   'P 1'
#
loop_
_entity.id
_entity.type
_entity.pdbx_description
1 polymer ?
#
loop_
_entity_poly.entity_id
_entity_poly.type
_entity_poly.pdbx_seq_one_letter_code
_entity_poly.pdbx_strand_id
1 'polypeptide(L)'
;MVEVEAVRWGLLACMERGYGRIQIETDSKMLVEMLTGLIPPEASIEGILWDIEYSKNQLGYVEFLYTPRACNEAVHLVAKFVTRMGGFYS
;
A
#
# COMPACT_ATOMS: atom_id res chain seq x y z
N MET A 1 -8.46 1.98 4.68
CA MET A 1 -8.55 0.50 4.60
C MET A 1 -8.15 -0.07 3.24
N VAL A 2 -8.83 0.26 2.13
CA VAL A 2 -8.49 -0.33 0.80
C VAL A 2 -7.06 0.00 0.35
N GLU A 3 -6.62 1.25 0.52
CA GLU A 3 -5.26 1.66 0.12
C GLU A 3 -4.16 0.98 0.94
N VAL A 4 -4.34 0.83 2.27
CA VAL A 4 -3.34 0.17 3.13
C VAL A 4 -3.26 -1.33 2.85
N GLU A 5 -4.38 -1.99 2.57
CA GLU A 5 -4.39 -3.37 2.09
C GLU A 5 -3.68 -3.48 0.73
N ALA A 6 -3.96 -2.58 -0.22
CA ALA A 6 -3.28 -2.58 -1.51
C ALA A 6 -1.76 -2.45 -1.38
N VAL A 7 -1.28 -1.60 -0.45
CA VAL A 7 0.15 -1.50 -0.10
C VAL A 7 0.69 -2.83 0.46
N ARG A 8 -0.03 -3.47 1.40
CA ARG A 8 0.37 -4.77 1.96
C ARG A 8 0.49 -5.84 0.87
N TRP A 9 -0.51 -5.95 0.01
CA TRP A 9 -0.51 -6.92 -1.09
C TRP A 9 0.58 -6.64 -2.12
N GLY A 10 0.81 -5.36 -2.45
CA GLY A 10 1.91 -4.96 -3.34
C GLY A 10 3.27 -5.39 -2.79
N LEU A 11 3.50 -5.15 -1.50
CA LEU A 11 4.74 -5.53 -0.82
C LEU A 11 4.96 -7.04 -0.81
N LEU A 12 3.94 -7.82 -0.43
CA LEU A 12 4.00 -9.28 -0.44
C LEU A 12 4.29 -9.84 -1.85
N ALA A 13 3.62 -9.32 -2.87
CA ALA A 13 3.85 -9.73 -4.25
C ALA A 13 5.27 -9.39 -4.74
N CYS A 14 5.89 -8.33 -4.20
CA CYS A 14 7.29 -8.02 -4.48
C CYS A 14 8.25 -8.99 -3.78
N MET A 15 7.93 -9.41 -2.54
CA MET A 15 8.70 -10.42 -1.80
C MET A 15 8.66 -11.77 -2.50
N GLU A 16 7.49 -12.23 -2.92
CA GLU A 16 7.31 -13.51 -3.65
C GLU A 16 8.11 -13.55 -4.96
N ARG A 17 8.29 -12.39 -5.60
CA ARG A 17 9.09 -12.24 -6.83
C ARG A 17 10.59 -12.09 -6.57
N GLY A 18 11.01 -11.98 -5.31
CA GLY A 18 12.42 -11.85 -4.93
C GLY A 18 13.02 -10.47 -5.24
N TYR A 19 12.22 -9.41 -5.28
CA TYR A 19 12.76 -8.06 -5.47
C TYR A 19 13.51 -7.58 -4.22
N GLY A 20 14.73 -7.06 -4.40
CA GLY A 20 15.58 -6.59 -3.29
C GLY A 20 15.45 -5.10 -2.96
N ARG A 21 14.93 -4.29 -3.90
CA ARG A 21 14.68 -2.85 -3.74
C ARG A 21 13.32 -2.50 -4.29
N ILE A 22 12.46 -1.90 -3.48
CA ILE A 22 11.06 -1.68 -3.79
C ILE A 22 10.71 -0.23 -3.48
N GLN A 23 9.99 0.41 -4.39
CA GLN A 23 9.40 1.73 -4.20
C GLN A 23 7.89 1.56 -4.35
N ILE A 24 7.13 1.91 -3.32
CA ILE A 24 5.67 1.84 -3.31
C ILE A 24 5.13 3.25 -3.36
N GLU A 25 4.38 3.54 -4.41
CA GLU A 25 3.72 4.82 -4.61
C GLU A 25 2.23 4.71 -4.25
N THR A 26 1.75 5.65 -3.47
CA THR A 26 0.33 5.77 -3.10
C THR A 26 -0.12 7.22 -3.20
N ASP A 27 -1.37 7.41 -3.57
CA ASP A 27 -2.08 8.69 -3.55
C ASP A 27 -2.58 9.09 -2.16
N SER A 28 -2.21 8.30 -1.14
CA SER A 28 -2.61 8.49 0.25
C SER A 28 -1.48 9.11 1.05
N LYS A 29 -1.45 10.46 1.10
CA LYS A 29 -0.42 11.19 1.85
C LYS A 29 -0.39 10.76 3.33
N MET A 30 -1.57 10.63 3.94
CA MET A 30 -1.71 10.22 5.34
C MET A 30 -1.11 8.83 5.59
N LEU A 31 -1.31 7.87 4.67
CA LEU A 31 -0.73 6.54 4.79
C LEU A 31 0.81 6.58 4.71
N VAL A 32 1.38 7.39 3.82
CA VAL A 32 2.84 7.58 3.75
C VAL A 32 3.37 8.18 5.04
N GLU A 33 2.67 9.16 5.61
CA GLU A 33 3.05 9.78 6.88
C GLU A 33 3.00 8.77 8.06
N MET A 34 2.03 7.85 8.07
CA MET A 34 1.98 6.75 9.06
C MET A 34 3.11 5.73 8.85
N LEU A 35 3.36 5.31 7.60
CA LEU A 35 4.40 4.33 7.26
C LEU A 35 5.83 4.85 7.48
N THR A 36 6.00 6.16 7.43
CA THR A 36 7.28 6.84 7.73
C THR A 36 7.41 7.22 9.21
N GLY A 37 6.37 6.99 10.02
CA GLY A 37 6.35 7.33 11.45
C GLY A 37 6.23 8.83 11.74
N LEU A 38 5.84 9.64 10.75
CA LEU A 38 5.61 11.08 10.93
C LEU A 38 4.35 11.35 11.76
N ILE A 39 3.33 10.51 11.62
CA ILE A 39 2.09 10.57 12.41
C ILE A 39 1.80 9.20 13.03
N PRO A 40 1.11 9.15 14.19
CA PRO A 40 0.77 7.88 14.84
C PRO A 40 -0.21 7.05 14.00
N PRO A 41 -0.14 5.71 14.09
CA PRO A 41 -1.11 4.81 13.48
C PRO A 41 -2.55 5.08 13.94
N GLU A 42 -3.49 4.99 13.01
CA GLU A 42 -4.90 4.84 13.36
C GLU A 42 -5.16 3.42 13.89
N ALA A 43 -5.85 3.31 15.04
CA ALA A 43 -6.14 2.02 15.69
C ALA A 43 -6.88 1.03 14.77
N SER A 44 -7.66 1.51 13.80
CA SER A 44 -8.40 0.68 12.84
C SER A 44 -7.50 -0.05 11.83
N ILE A 45 -6.27 0.42 11.63
CA ILE A 45 -5.33 -0.12 10.64
C ILE A 45 -3.95 -0.45 11.23
N GLU A 46 -3.75 -0.26 12.54
CA GLU A 46 -2.48 -0.48 13.23
C GLU A 46 -1.92 -1.89 12.99
N GLY A 47 -2.76 -2.92 13.03
CA GLY A 47 -2.34 -4.30 12.73
C GLY A 47 -1.79 -4.46 11.31
N ILE A 48 -2.40 -3.80 10.32
CA ILE A 48 -1.96 -3.86 8.92
C ILE A 48 -0.64 -3.08 8.75
N LEU A 49 -0.50 -1.94 9.43
CA LEU A 49 0.76 -1.18 9.43
C LEU A 49 1.90 -1.98 10.06
N TRP A 50 1.62 -2.75 11.12
CA TRP A 50 2.58 -3.67 11.72
C TRP A 50 3.02 -4.77 10.74
N ASP A 51 2.08 -5.39 10.01
CA ASP A 51 2.41 -6.40 8.99
C ASP A 51 3.29 -5.82 7.87
N ILE A 52 3.01 -4.60 7.43
CA ILE A 52 3.77 -3.89 6.41
C ILE A 52 5.19 -3.62 6.90
N GLU A 53 5.35 -3.12 8.13
CA GLU A 53 6.67 -2.84 8.70
C GLU A 53 7.47 -4.14 8.92
N TYR A 54 6.83 -5.20 9.39
CA TYR A 54 7.45 -6.52 9.52
C TYR A 54 7.96 -7.03 8.16
N SER A 55 7.13 -6.92 7.12
CA SER A 55 7.47 -7.34 5.75
C SER A 55 8.59 -6.50 5.14
N LYS A 56 8.56 -5.18 5.36
CA LYS A 56 9.62 -4.25 4.95
C LYS A 56 10.96 -4.62 5.54
N ASN A 57 11.01 -5.03 6.81
CA ASN A 57 12.24 -5.45 7.48
C ASN A 57 12.84 -6.76 6.94
N GLN A 58 12.09 -7.54 6.14
CA GLN A 58 12.62 -8.72 5.43
C GLN A 58 13.23 -8.37 4.06
N LEU A 59 13.07 -7.12 3.60
CA LEU A 59 13.51 -6.65 2.29
C LEU A 59 14.75 -5.77 2.42
N GLY A 60 15.57 -5.73 1.37
CA GLY A 60 16.82 -4.96 1.40
C GLY A 60 16.59 -3.44 1.46
N TYR A 61 15.61 -2.95 0.71
CA TYR A 61 15.23 -1.53 0.71
C TYR A 61 13.77 -1.37 0.29
N VAL A 62 13.01 -0.61 1.06
CA VAL A 62 11.62 -0.24 0.74
C VAL A 62 11.44 1.25 1.00
N GLU A 63 10.93 1.96 0.01
CA GLU A 63 10.57 3.37 0.09
C GLU A 63 9.08 3.56 -0.18
N PHE A 64 8.43 4.41 0.62
CA PHE A 64 7.03 4.79 0.43
C PHE A 64 6.96 6.25 -0.02
N LEU A 65 6.28 6.50 -1.13
CA LEU A 65 6.16 7.83 -1.72
C LEU A 65 4.71 8.21 -1.96
N TYR A 66 4.43 9.49 -1.73
CA TYR A 66 3.16 10.08 -2.11
C TYR A 66 3.22 10.55 -3.56
N THR A 67 2.30 10.05 -4.38
CA THR A 67 2.15 10.43 -5.79
C THR A 67 0.71 10.92 -6.03
N PRO A 68 0.49 12.13 -6.58
CA PRO A 68 -0.85 12.63 -6.87
C PRO A 68 -1.64 11.66 -7.76
N ARG A 69 -2.97 11.53 -7.55
CA ARG A 69 -3.84 10.63 -8.33
C ARG A 69 -3.69 10.76 -9.85
N ALA A 70 -3.48 11.97 -10.35
CA ALA A 70 -3.27 12.24 -11.77
C ALA A 70 -2.03 11.53 -12.36
N CYS A 71 -1.06 11.18 -11.51
CA CYS A 71 0.14 10.43 -11.87
C CYS A 71 0.01 8.92 -11.58
N ASN A 72 -1.09 8.47 -10.94
CA ASN A 72 -1.34 7.08 -10.57
C ASN A 72 -2.59 6.48 -11.28
N GLU A 73 -2.86 6.95 -12.50
CA GLU A 73 -4.08 6.61 -13.25
C GLU A 73 -4.23 5.10 -13.48
N ALA A 74 -3.13 4.37 -13.68
CA ALA A 74 -3.17 2.92 -13.86
C ALA A 74 -3.73 2.19 -12.62
N VAL A 75 -3.28 2.55 -11.42
CA VAL A 75 -3.79 1.96 -10.17
C VAL A 75 -5.24 2.37 -9.93
N HIS A 76 -5.61 3.61 -10.25
CA HIS A 76 -6.99 4.06 -10.16
C HIS A 76 -7.92 3.26 -11.10
N LEU A 77 -7.48 3.00 -12.34
CA LEU A 77 -8.23 2.20 -13.31
C LEU A 77 -8.39 0.75 -12.86
N VAL A 78 -7.34 0.15 -12.27
CA VAL A 78 -7.40 -1.20 -11.71
C VAL A 78 -8.38 -1.26 -10.52
N ALA A 79 -8.27 -0.32 -9.58
CA ALA A 79 -9.19 -0.24 -8.44
C ALA A 79 -10.64 -0.06 -8.90
N LYS A 80 -10.89 0.86 -9.84
CA LYS A 80 -12.22 1.11 -10.43
C LYS A 80 -12.79 -0.11 -11.14
N PHE A 81 -11.95 -0.86 -11.85
CA PHE A 81 -12.36 -2.11 -12.50
C PHE A 81 -12.76 -3.17 -11.46
N VAL A 82 -11.95 -3.38 -10.43
CA VAL A 82 -12.25 -4.33 -9.35
C VAL A 82 -13.53 -3.94 -8.60
N THR A 83 -13.75 -2.65 -8.30
CA THR A 83 -15.00 -2.18 -7.68
C THR A 83 -16.21 -2.41 -8.58
N ARG A 84 -16.07 -2.22 -9.90
CA ARG A 84 -17.17 -2.42 -10.86
C ARG A 84 -17.51 -3.89 -11.09
N MET A 85 -16.51 -4.78 -11.06
CA MET A 85 -16.66 -6.21 -11.32
C MET A 85 -16.92 -7.03 -10.06
N GLY A 86 -16.50 -6.55 -8.89
CA GLY A 86 -16.67 -7.19 -7.57
C GLY A 86 -17.96 -6.82 -6.84
N GLY A 87 -18.86 -6.05 -7.47
CA GLY A 87 -20.16 -5.66 -6.92
C GLY A 87 -21.20 -6.78 -6.93
N PHE A 88 -20.96 -7.87 -6.21
CA PHE A 88 -22.00 -8.82 -5.78
C PHE A 88 -21.72 -9.28 -4.34
N TYR A 89 -22.04 -8.42 -3.39
CA TYR A 89 -22.45 -8.85 -2.05
C TYR A 89 -23.78 -8.18 -1.77
N SER A 90 -24.84 -8.96 -1.96
CA SER A 90 -26.21 -8.72 -1.49
C SER A 90 -26.28 -8.79 0.03
#